data_AF-A0A943IJ22-F1
#
_entry.id   AF-A0A943IJ22-F1
#
_cell.length_a   1.000
_cell.length_b   1.000
_cell.length_c   1.000
_cell.angle_alpha   90.00
_cell.angle_beta   90.00
_cell.angle_gamma   90.00
#
_symmetry.space_group_name_H-M   'P 1'
#
loop_
_entity.id
_entity.type
_entity.pdbx_description
1 polymer ?
#
loop_
_entity_poly.entity_id
_entity_poly.type
_entity_poly.pdbx_seq_one_letter_code
_entity_poly.pdbx_strand_id
1 'polypeptide(L)'
;MKYENITKGKFISRPNRFKAYVELNGEEEVVHVKNTGRCAELLKAGACVYVQESDKKERKTKWDLIAVEKGKRMINMDSQIPNRVVKEWLEQGHLFENITCIRPEYTYGNSRFDLYVEAGERKIFIEVKGVTLEEDGVVRFPDAPSERAVKHVEELQKAVKDGYEAYVFFVIQMKGVRYFTPNRQTHPAFADALKEAEENGVKILAYDCYVTEDSIEIAEEIPVILECPQLYEMREPLVQWYRKNKRDLPWRNNPEAYRVWISEIMLQQTRVEAVKGYYNRFLKALPDVQSLAEAEEDQLLKLWEGLGYYNRVRNMQKAARQVMIDYHGVFPSDYEEIRSLTGIGSYTAGAISSFAFGKPEPAVDGNVLRVITRILADDSDIMKQSTKTKIEKMLREVIPKEASSDFNQGLIELGAIVCVPNGEPKCSECPVAHLCRAREEGRISEFPVKKKAKARRIEKKTVLVFRDEEEIAIGKRDKKGLLAGLYELPNVPEHLSRKEVENYCKEIGLSPIRIKKLPAAKHIFSHVEWHMIGYDIRVDELEKTNKKEFLFIHPDEIEKTYPIPAAFEMYMPKE
;
A
#
# COMPACT_ATOMS: atom_id res chain seq x y z
N MET A 1 -2.97 11.37 -39.12
CA MET A 1 -2.48 12.52 -39.94
C MET A 1 -1.23 12.13 -40.74
N LYS A 2 -1.18 12.52 -42.02
CA LYS A 2 -0.04 12.35 -42.93
C LYS A 2 0.47 13.70 -43.43
N TYR A 3 1.77 13.93 -43.33
CA TYR A 3 2.49 15.06 -43.89
C TYR A 3 2.93 14.73 -45.32
N GLU A 4 3.02 15.77 -46.15
CA GLU A 4 3.47 15.67 -47.54
C GLU A 4 4.78 16.43 -47.72
N ASN A 5 5.54 16.09 -48.77
CA ASN A 5 6.79 16.78 -49.15
C ASN A 5 7.82 16.84 -48.00
N ILE A 6 8.04 15.70 -47.33
CA ILE A 6 9.01 15.59 -46.24
C ILE A 6 10.41 15.38 -46.80
N THR A 7 11.36 16.15 -46.26
CA THR A 7 12.80 16.02 -46.53
C THR A 7 13.55 15.76 -45.22
N LYS A 8 14.52 14.84 -45.29
CA LYS A 8 15.42 14.52 -44.18
C LYS A 8 16.57 15.52 -44.13
N GLY A 9 16.92 15.97 -42.92
CA GLY A 9 18.00 16.93 -42.68
C GLY A 9 18.76 16.66 -41.40
N LYS A 10 19.80 17.47 -41.16
CA LYS A 10 20.53 17.48 -39.87
C LYS A 10 20.39 18.83 -39.20
N PHE A 11 19.95 18.83 -37.96
CA PHE A 11 19.81 20.04 -37.17
C PHE A 11 21.18 20.65 -36.85
N ILE A 12 21.34 21.95 -37.07
CA ILE A 12 22.58 22.70 -36.80
C ILE A 12 22.43 23.47 -35.49
N SER A 13 21.49 24.41 -35.44
CA SER A 13 21.24 25.24 -34.25
C SER A 13 19.85 25.87 -34.26
N ARG A 14 19.38 26.34 -33.09
CA ARG A 14 18.09 27.01 -32.92
C ARG A 14 18.31 28.40 -32.32
N PRO A 15 18.48 29.45 -33.14
CA PRO A 15 18.78 30.79 -32.65
C PRO A 15 17.64 31.40 -31.82
N ASN A 16 16.39 30.99 -32.04
CA ASN A 16 15.23 31.43 -31.26
C ASN A 16 14.09 30.39 -31.31
N ARG A 17 12.99 30.67 -30.60
CA ARG A 17 11.87 29.72 -30.46
C ARG A 17 11.14 29.38 -31.77
N PHE A 18 11.29 30.17 -32.83
CA PHE A 18 10.53 30.01 -34.07
C PHE A 18 11.38 29.60 -35.28
N LYS A 19 12.72 29.62 -35.15
CA LYS A 19 13.64 29.35 -36.26
C LYS A 19 14.73 28.38 -35.85
N ALA A 20 15.04 27.45 -36.74
CA ALA A 20 16.19 26.56 -36.67
C ALA A 20 16.97 26.61 -37.99
N TYR A 21 18.27 26.35 -37.91
CA TYR A 21 19.12 26.07 -39.05
C TYR A 21 19.28 24.56 -39.20
N VAL A 22 19.07 24.06 -40.41
CA VAL A 22 19.12 22.64 -40.74
C VAL A 22 19.93 22.47 -42.02
N GLU A 23 20.87 21.52 -42.03
CA GLU A 23 21.55 21.07 -43.25
C GLU A 23 20.58 20.20 -44.06
N LEU A 24 20.18 20.68 -45.23
CA LEU A 24 19.36 19.98 -46.21
C LEU A 24 20.16 19.86 -47.51
N ASN A 25 20.36 18.63 -47.99
CA ASN A 25 21.12 18.36 -49.23
C ASN A 25 22.52 19.02 -49.30
N GLY A 26 23.16 19.26 -48.16
CA GLY A 26 24.49 19.89 -48.05
C GLY A 26 24.47 21.42 -47.95
N GLU A 27 23.30 22.05 -47.93
CA GLU A 27 23.13 23.49 -47.75
C GLU A 27 22.44 23.82 -46.41
N GLU A 28 22.82 24.94 -45.80
CA GLU A 28 22.17 25.45 -44.59
C GLU A 28 20.86 26.16 -44.95
N GLU A 29 19.76 25.67 -44.39
CA GLU A 29 18.42 26.16 -44.64
C GLU A 29 17.75 26.67 -43.36
N VAL A 30 16.95 27.74 -43.50
CA VAL A 30 16.18 28.30 -42.38
C VAL A 30 14.81 27.64 -42.31
N VAL A 31 14.60 26.91 -41.23
CA VAL A 31 13.37 26.14 -40.97
C VAL A 31 12.57 26.79 -39.86
N HIS A 32 11.25 26.87 -40.05
CA HIS A 32 10.34 27.31 -39.01
C HIS A 32 10.05 26.19 -38.00
N VAL A 33 10.12 26.53 -36.72
CA VAL A 33 9.87 25.59 -35.62
C VAL A 33 8.48 25.85 -35.06
N LYS A 34 7.53 24.93 -35.31
CA LYS A 34 6.14 25.07 -34.86
C LYS A 34 6.00 24.94 -33.34
N ASN A 35 6.83 24.13 -32.70
CA ASN A 35 6.86 23.98 -31.24
C ASN A 35 7.66 25.11 -30.59
N THR A 36 6.98 25.98 -29.86
CA THR A 36 7.57 27.16 -29.20
C THR A 36 8.21 26.84 -27.84
N GLY A 37 8.11 25.58 -27.38
CA GLY A 37 8.74 25.07 -26.18
C GLY A 37 10.26 25.06 -26.24
N ARG A 38 10.91 24.62 -25.15
CA ARG A 38 12.38 24.67 -25.03
C ARG A 38 13.06 23.72 -26.01
N CYS A 39 12.54 22.49 -26.14
CA CYS A 39 13.00 21.43 -27.06
C CYS A 39 14.52 21.18 -27.05
N ALA A 40 15.23 21.50 -25.96
CA ALA A 40 16.70 21.48 -25.92
C ALA A 40 17.25 20.04 -25.90
N GLU A 41 16.46 19.13 -25.36
CA GLU A 41 16.69 17.69 -25.29
C GLU A 41 16.46 16.99 -26.63
N LEU A 42 15.68 17.63 -27.53
CA LEU A 42 15.29 17.11 -28.84
C LEU A 42 16.20 17.67 -29.95
N LEU A 43 16.43 18.98 -29.94
CA LEU A 43 17.16 19.70 -30.98
C LEU A 43 18.63 19.89 -30.59
N LYS A 44 19.37 18.78 -30.56
CA LYS A 44 20.83 18.77 -30.36
C LYS A 44 21.54 18.88 -31.71
N ALA A 45 22.63 19.63 -31.78
CA ALA A 45 23.43 19.74 -33.01
C ALA A 45 23.78 18.35 -33.57
N GLY A 46 23.55 18.14 -34.86
CA GLY A 46 23.70 16.86 -35.55
C GLY A 46 22.49 15.92 -35.46
N ALA A 47 21.43 16.26 -34.72
CA ALA A 47 20.21 15.44 -34.66
C ALA A 47 19.56 15.32 -36.04
N CYS A 48 19.09 14.12 -36.36
CA CYS A 48 18.34 13.89 -37.58
C CYS A 48 16.94 14.49 -37.45
N VAL A 49 16.55 15.32 -38.41
CA VAL A 49 15.26 16.02 -38.43
C VAL A 49 14.54 15.80 -39.75
N TYR A 50 13.23 15.94 -39.71
CA TYR A 50 12.35 15.84 -40.87
C TYR A 50 11.59 17.15 -41.01
N VAL A 51 11.66 17.74 -42.20
CA VAL A 51 11.09 19.04 -42.51
C VAL A 51 10.10 18.91 -43.66
N GLN A 52 9.00 19.66 -43.58
CA GLN A 52 7.98 19.74 -44.62
C GLN A 52 8.21 20.97 -45.48
N GLU A 53 8.19 20.80 -46.80
CA GLU A 53 8.14 21.91 -47.75
C GLU A 53 6.77 22.57 -47.72
N SER A 54 6.73 23.90 -47.63
CA SER A 54 5.48 24.65 -47.69
C SER A 54 5.12 25.03 -49.12
N ASP A 55 3.89 24.73 -49.54
CA ASP A 55 3.38 25.10 -50.87
C ASP A 55 3.05 26.61 -51.01
N LYS A 56 3.15 27.39 -49.92
CA LYS A 56 2.78 28.80 -49.89
C LYS A 56 3.96 29.70 -50.27
N LYS A 57 3.94 30.20 -51.51
CA LYS A 57 4.99 31.07 -52.11
C LYS A 57 5.29 32.37 -51.34
N GLU A 58 4.41 32.83 -50.45
CA GLU A 58 4.54 34.10 -49.71
C GLU A 58 5.23 33.97 -48.34
N ARG A 59 5.60 32.75 -47.91
CA ARG A 59 6.21 32.53 -46.59
C ARG A 59 7.67 32.96 -46.54
N LYS A 60 8.09 33.49 -45.39
CA LYS A 60 9.49 33.88 -45.09
C LYS A 60 10.44 32.68 -44.95
N THR A 61 9.90 31.48 -44.69
CA THR A 61 10.65 30.23 -44.55
C THR A 61 9.98 29.17 -45.40
N LYS A 62 10.77 28.47 -46.23
CA LYS A 62 10.31 27.42 -47.12
C LYS A 62 9.89 26.15 -46.36
N TRP A 63 10.54 25.89 -45.22
CA TRP A 63 10.48 24.63 -44.51
C TRP A 63 9.84 24.77 -43.12
N ASP A 64 9.04 23.78 -42.73
CA ASP A 64 8.50 23.61 -41.38
C ASP A 64 9.12 22.36 -40.73
N LEU A 65 9.62 22.47 -39.50
CA LEU A 65 10.17 21.34 -38.76
C LEU A 65 9.04 20.45 -38.22
N ILE A 66 9.01 19.19 -38.64
CA ILE A 66 7.92 18.26 -38.34
C ILE A 66 8.30 17.20 -37.32
N ALA A 67 9.47 16.58 -37.45
CA ALA A 67 9.88 15.50 -36.55
C ALA A 67 11.39 15.49 -36.32
N VAL A 68 11.81 14.79 -35.27
CA VAL A 68 13.21 14.63 -34.87
C VAL A 68 13.45 13.23 -34.33
N GLU A 69 14.62 12.67 -34.63
CA GLU A 69 15.08 11.41 -34.05
C GLU A 69 15.85 11.68 -32.74
N LYS A 70 15.36 11.12 -31.63
CA LYS A 70 16.04 11.10 -30.34
C LYS A 70 16.46 9.67 -30.01
N GLY A 71 17.73 9.35 -30.24
CA GLY A 71 18.23 7.98 -30.10
C GLY A 71 17.56 7.06 -31.11
N LYS A 72 16.72 6.12 -30.65
CA LYS A 72 15.95 5.21 -31.53
C LYS A 72 14.48 5.64 -31.71
N ARG A 73 14.05 6.74 -31.08
CA ARG A 73 12.65 7.18 -31.13
C ARG A 73 12.45 8.30 -32.14
N MET A 74 11.35 8.22 -32.88
CA MET A 74 10.82 9.33 -33.67
C MET A 74 9.88 10.17 -32.80
N ILE A 75 10.06 11.48 -32.81
CA ILE A 75 9.24 12.42 -32.04
C ILE A 75 8.67 13.45 -33.00
N ASN A 76 7.34 13.56 -33.01
CA ASN A 76 6.68 14.62 -33.75
C ASN A 76 6.80 15.94 -32.97
N MET A 77 7.23 16.98 -33.68
CA MET A 77 7.52 18.31 -33.18
C MET A 77 6.45 19.32 -33.57
N ASP A 78 5.40 18.91 -34.26
CA ASP A 78 4.33 19.82 -34.67
C ASP A 78 3.33 19.99 -33.52
N SER A 79 3.48 21.05 -32.74
CA SER A 79 2.60 21.32 -31.59
C SER A 79 1.18 21.77 -31.99
N GLN A 80 0.90 21.98 -33.28
CA GLN A 80 -0.42 22.39 -33.78
C GLN A 80 -1.30 21.20 -34.18
N ILE A 81 -0.71 20.01 -34.28
CA ILE A 81 -1.35 18.79 -34.79
C ILE A 81 -2.11 17.94 -33.76
N PRO A 82 -1.79 17.94 -32.44
CA PRO A 82 -2.50 17.14 -31.45
C PRO A 82 -4.03 17.23 -31.53
N ASN A 83 -4.59 18.45 -31.60
CA ASN A 83 -6.04 18.67 -31.66
C ASN A 83 -6.67 17.99 -32.89
N ARG A 84 -6.00 18.12 -34.05
CA ARG A 84 -6.45 17.52 -35.31
C ARG A 84 -6.38 16.01 -35.24
N VAL A 85 -5.31 15.45 -34.69
CA VAL A 85 -5.13 13.99 -34.56
C VAL A 85 -6.19 13.39 -33.63
N VAL A 86 -6.48 14.03 -32.49
CA VAL A 86 -7.56 13.58 -31.59
C VAL A 86 -8.92 13.65 -32.30
N LYS A 87 -9.20 14.75 -33.02
CA LYS A 87 -10.44 14.88 -33.79
C LYS A 87 -10.60 13.78 -34.84
N GLU A 88 -9.59 13.57 -35.69
CA GLU A 88 -9.61 12.53 -36.74
C GLU A 88 -9.80 11.13 -36.13
N TRP A 89 -9.17 10.86 -34.97
CA TRP A 89 -9.30 9.60 -34.24
C TRP A 89 -10.70 9.40 -33.66
N LEU A 90 -11.32 10.44 -33.10
CA LEU A 90 -12.72 10.39 -32.66
C LEU A 90 -13.70 10.19 -33.83
N GLU A 91 -13.45 10.83 -34.97
CA GLU A 91 -14.28 10.66 -36.18
C GLU A 91 -14.27 9.21 -36.72
N GLN A 92 -13.23 8.44 -36.40
CA GLN A 92 -13.15 7.01 -36.71
C GLN A 92 -13.92 6.12 -35.72
N GLY A 93 -14.62 6.71 -34.74
CA GLY A 93 -15.42 6.00 -33.76
C GLY A 93 -14.62 5.50 -32.55
N HIS A 94 -13.41 6.01 -32.34
CA HIS A 94 -12.62 5.68 -31.16
C HIS A 94 -13.09 6.46 -29.92
N LEU A 95 -12.84 5.90 -28.73
CA LEU A 95 -13.18 6.41 -27.39
C LEU A 95 -14.68 6.52 -27.05
N PHE A 96 -15.52 6.97 -27.98
CA PHE A 96 -16.97 7.08 -27.80
C PHE A 96 -17.73 6.40 -28.92
N GLU A 97 -18.75 5.63 -28.56
CA GLU A 97 -19.73 5.12 -29.49
C GLU A 97 -20.80 6.18 -29.82
N ASN A 98 -21.39 6.10 -31.01
CA ASN A 98 -22.53 6.93 -31.44
C ASN A 98 -22.26 8.45 -31.42
N ILE A 99 -21.06 8.86 -31.82
CA ILE A 99 -20.74 10.29 -32.00
C ILE A 99 -21.62 10.87 -33.12
N THR A 100 -22.37 11.92 -32.78
CA THR A 100 -23.26 12.64 -33.72
C THR A 100 -22.69 14.00 -34.11
N CYS A 101 -21.82 14.58 -33.30
CA CYS A 101 -21.30 15.93 -33.50
C CYS A 101 -19.90 16.07 -32.88
N ILE A 102 -18.95 16.65 -33.62
CA ILE A 102 -17.66 17.11 -33.09
C ILE A 102 -17.45 18.56 -33.53
N ARG A 103 -17.33 19.47 -32.58
CA ARG A 103 -17.10 20.90 -32.81
C ARG A 103 -15.74 21.29 -32.23
N PRO A 104 -14.77 21.69 -33.08
CA PRO A 104 -13.50 22.19 -32.58
C PRO A 104 -13.65 23.59 -31.99
N GLU A 105 -12.73 23.93 -31.09
CA GLU A 105 -12.51 25.31 -30.64
C GLU A 105 -13.78 25.95 -30.03
N TYR A 106 -14.47 25.18 -29.19
CA TYR A 106 -15.77 25.52 -28.62
C TYR A 106 -15.62 26.32 -27.32
N THR A 107 -16.36 27.42 -27.21
CA THR A 107 -16.32 28.29 -26.03
C THR A 107 -17.32 27.84 -24.97
N TYR A 108 -16.85 27.63 -23.75
CA TYR A 108 -17.66 27.39 -22.56
C TYR A 108 -17.13 28.25 -21.41
N GLY A 109 -18.01 29.04 -20.78
CA GLY A 109 -17.60 29.99 -19.76
C GLY A 109 -16.58 30.99 -20.31
N ASN A 110 -15.37 31.03 -19.73
CA ASN A 110 -14.29 31.90 -20.18
C ASN A 110 -13.18 31.15 -20.95
N SER A 111 -13.30 29.84 -21.11
CA SER A 111 -12.35 29.01 -21.83
C SER A 111 -12.88 28.62 -23.19
N ARG A 112 -11.93 28.42 -24.09
CA ARG A 112 -12.15 27.81 -25.38
C ARG A 112 -11.48 26.44 -25.34
N PHE A 113 -12.29 25.40 -25.26
CA PHE A 113 -11.82 24.02 -25.26
C PHE A 113 -11.56 23.55 -26.68
N ASP A 114 -10.61 22.62 -26.81
CA ASP A 114 -10.16 22.16 -28.12
C ASP A 114 -11.27 21.42 -28.88
N LEU A 115 -12.09 20.61 -28.19
CA LEU A 115 -13.20 19.88 -28.80
C LEU A 115 -14.43 19.84 -27.88
N TYR A 116 -15.61 19.99 -28.48
CA TYR A 116 -16.91 19.61 -27.92
C TYR A 116 -17.48 18.45 -28.73
N VAL A 117 -17.95 17.40 -28.05
CA VAL A 117 -18.45 16.17 -28.67
C VAL A 117 -19.83 15.84 -28.12
N GLU A 118 -20.75 15.48 -29.01
CA GLU A 118 -22.03 14.87 -28.65
C GLU A 118 -22.02 13.41 -29.06
N ALA A 119 -22.29 12.52 -28.11
CA ALA A 119 -22.31 11.06 -28.31
C ALA A 119 -23.54 10.47 -27.63
N GLY A 120 -24.60 10.21 -28.40
CA GLY A 120 -25.94 9.97 -27.86
C GLY A 120 -26.43 11.16 -27.04
N GLU A 121 -26.80 10.94 -25.78
CA GLU A 121 -27.22 12.00 -24.84
C GLU A 121 -26.04 12.71 -24.15
N ARG A 122 -24.82 12.20 -24.32
CA ARG A 122 -23.63 12.67 -23.62
C ARG A 122 -23.10 13.94 -24.29
N LYS A 123 -22.83 14.97 -23.48
CA LYS A 123 -22.18 16.22 -23.89
C LYS A 123 -20.80 16.29 -23.27
N ILE A 124 -19.77 16.33 -24.11
CA ILE A 124 -18.40 16.06 -23.70
C ILE A 124 -17.51 17.24 -24.10
N PHE A 125 -16.72 17.76 -23.15
CA PHE A 125 -15.61 18.67 -23.44
C PHE A 125 -14.27 17.91 -23.37
N ILE A 126 -13.38 18.20 -24.32
CA ILE A 126 -12.04 17.61 -24.38
C ILE A 126 -11.03 18.73 -24.56
N GLU A 127 -10.12 18.85 -23.61
CA GLU A 127 -8.93 19.69 -23.70
C GLU A 127 -7.73 18.82 -24.08
N VAL A 128 -7.09 19.15 -25.19
CA VAL A 128 -5.98 18.39 -25.78
C VAL A 128 -4.64 19.03 -25.38
N LYS A 129 -3.66 18.18 -25.07
CA LYS A 129 -2.29 18.60 -24.73
C LYS A 129 -1.28 17.75 -25.48
N GLY A 130 -0.48 18.38 -26.35
CA GLY A 130 0.69 17.73 -26.96
C GLY A 130 1.81 17.57 -25.94
N VAL A 131 2.40 16.38 -25.87
CA VAL A 131 3.50 16.06 -24.96
C VAL A 131 4.70 15.56 -25.74
N THR A 132 5.80 16.29 -25.61
CA THR A 132 7.10 15.99 -26.27
C THR A 132 8.25 15.87 -25.28
N LEU A 133 8.09 16.34 -24.03
CA LEU A 133 9.08 16.22 -22.98
C LEU A 133 9.13 14.78 -22.47
N GLU A 134 10.27 14.14 -22.65
CA GLU A 134 10.53 12.76 -22.27
C GLU A 134 11.92 12.61 -21.64
N GLU A 135 11.99 11.88 -20.53
CA GLU A 135 13.23 11.50 -19.85
C GLU A 135 13.09 10.06 -19.34
N ASP A 136 14.03 9.18 -19.74
CA ASP A 136 14.11 7.76 -19.33
C ASP A 136 12.81 6.96 -19.51
N GLY A 137 12.10 7.22 -20.61
CA GLY A 137 10.83 6.60 -20.97
C GLY A 137 9.63 7.23 -20.28
N VAL A 138 9.81 8.24 -19.44
CA VAL A 138 8.72 8.93 -18.73
C VAL A 138 8.42 10.26 -19.40
N VAL A 139 7.15 10.49 -19.71
CA VAL A 139 6.69 11.72 -20.39
C VAL A 139 5.98 12.65 -19.42
N ARG A 140 6.20 13.95 -19.61
CA ARG A 140 5.78 14.98 -18.65
C ARG A 140 5.19 16.21 -19.31
N PHE A 141 4.20 16.80 -18.64
CA PHE A 141 3.63 18.09 -19.04
C PHE A 141 3.34 18.96 -17.81
N PRO A 142 3.57 20.29 -17.87
CA PRO A 142 4.11 21.02 -19.01
C PRO A 142 5.65 21.03 -19.05
N ASP A 143 6.22 21.45 -20.18
CA ASP A 143 7.66 21.70 -20.35
C ASP A 143 8.07 23.12 -19.88
N ALA A 144 7.10 24.01 -19.71
CA ALA A 144 7.23 25.34 -19.10
C ALA A 144 5.96 25.72 -18.30
N PRO A 145 6.04 26.59 -17.28
CA PRO A 145 4.86 27.03 -16.53
C PRO A 145 3.78 27.66 -17.44
N SER A 146 2.51 27.38 -17.16
CA SER A 146 1.37 27.83 -17.98
C SER A 146 0.11 28.01 -17.14
N GLU A 147 -0.11 29.23 -16.65
CA GLU A 147 -1.33 29.61 -15.92
C GLU A 147 -2.60 29.39 -16.72
N ARG A 148 -2.51 29.48 -18.06
CA ARG A 148 -3.64 29.17 -18.94
C ARG A 148 -4.04 27.69 -18.84
N ALA A 149 -3.06 26.79 -18.75
CA ALA A 149 -3.35 25.36 -18.62
C ALA A 149 -4.07 25.04 -17.30
N VAL A 150 -3.69 25.71 -16.20
CA VAL A 150 -4.38 25.59 -14.90
C VAL A 150 -5.83 26.04 -15.03
N LYS A 151 -6.07 27.24 -15.58
CA LYS A 151 -7.43 27.78 -15.76
C LYS A 151 -8.34 26.89 -16.59
N HIS A 152 -7.83 26.33 -17.69
CA HIS A 152 -8.61 25.43 -18.52
C HIS A 152 -9.03 24.16 -17.76
N VAL A 153 -8.12 23.58 -16.96
CA VAL A 153 -8.42 22.41 -16.11
C VAL A 153 -9.45 22.75 -15.03
N GLU A 154 -9.35 23.92 -14.39
CA GLU A 154 -10.36 24.39 -13.42
C GLU A 154 -11.74 24.61 -14.05
N GLU A 155 -11.81 25.10 -15.30
CA GLU A 155 -13.08 25.28 -15.99
C GLU A 155 -13.70 23.95 -16.46
N LEU A 156 -12.89 22.94 -16.79
CA LEU A 156 -13.41 21.58 -17.02
C LEU A 156 -14.12 21.02 -15.77
N GLN A 157 -13.61 21.29 -14.58
CA GLN A 157 -14.27 20.88 -13.33
C GLN A 157 -15.64 21.56 -13.15
N LYS A 158 -15.76 22.83 -13.57
CA LYS A 158 -17.06 23.53 -13.58
C LYS A 158 -18.01 22.89 -14.58
N ALA A 159 -17.53 22.51 -15.76
CA ALA A 159 -18.34 21.82 -16.75
C ALA A 159 -18.86 20.47 -16.22
N VAL A 160 -18.05 19.72 -15.47
CA VAL A 160 -18.54 18.48 -14.81
C VAL A 160 -19.69 18.76 -13.85
N LYS A 161 -19.59 19.84 -13.05
CA LYS A 161 -20.67 20.25 -12.13
C LYS A 161 -21.95 20.65 -12.85
N ASP A 162 -21.83 21.19 -14.07
CA ASP A 162 -22.96 21.55 -14.93
C ASP A 162 -23.54 20.36 -15.72
N GLY A 163 -23.05 19.14 -15.47
CA GLY A 163 -23.57 17.90 -16.07
C GLY A 163 -22.91 17.51 -17.39
N TYR A 164 -21.81 18.15 -17.77
CA TYR A 164 -20.99 17.69 -18.91
C TYR A 164 -20.04 16.58 -18.47
N GLU A 165 -19.63 15.74 -19.41
CA GLU A 165 -18.40 14.98 -19.24
C GLU A 165 -17.19 15.83 -19.67
N ALA A 166 -16.07 15.68 -18.98
CA ALA A 166 -14.88 16.47 -19.26
C ALA A 166 -13.64 15.58 -19.32
N TYR A 167 -12.76 15.85 -20.29
CA TYR A 167 -11.52 15.10 -20.51
C TYR A 167 -10.34 16.06 -20.66
N VAL A 168 -9.20 15.68 -20.07
CA VAL A 168 -7.89 16.17 -20.48
C VAL A 168 -7.20 15.05 -21.24
N PHE A 169 -6.88 15.28 -22.51
CA PHE A 169 -6.32 14.29 -23.41
C PHE A 169 -4.86 14.65 -23.76
N PHE A 170 -3.92 13.91 -23.18
CA PHE A 170 -2.50 14.04 -23.48
C PHE A 170 -2.13 13.19 -24.72
N VAL A 171 -1.75 13.86 -25.80
CA VAL A 171 -1.21 13.24 -27.01
C VAL A 171 0.30 13.16 -26.86
N ILE A 172 0.81 11.97 -26.56
CA ILE A 172 2.23 11.74 -26.44
C ILE A 172 2.79 11.54 -27.85
N GLN A 173 3.55 12.52 -28.34
CA GLN A 173 3.98 12.64 -29.73
C GLN A 173 5.17 11.71 -30.07
N MET A 174 5.18 10.50 -29.51
CA MET A 174 6.17 9.44 -29.71
C MET A 174 5.62 8.10 -29.22
N LYS A 175 6.24 6.99 -29.62
CA LYS A 175 5.90 5.61 -29.19
C LYS A 175 6.90 5.08 -28.15
N GLY A 176 6.47 4.11 -27.34
CA GLY A 176 7.38 3.33 -26.50
C GLY A 176 7.78 4.05 -25.21
N VAL A 177 6.81 4.74 -24.62
CA VAL A 177 6.92 5.41 -23.32
C VAL A 177 6.30 4.53 -22.23
N ARG A 178 6.67 4.77 -20.98
CA ARG A 178 6.30 3.93 -19.84
C ARG A 178 5.02 4.42 -19.17
N TYR A 179 4.92 5.73 -18.94
CA TYR A 179 3.76 6.39 -18.34
C TYR A 179 3.88 7.91 -18.49
N PHE A 180 2.74 8.59 -18.32
CA PHE A 180 2.66 10.04 -18.19
C PHE A 180 2.58 10.47 -16.72
N THR A 181 3.24 11.57 -16.37
CA THR A 181 3.09 12.22 -15.06
C THR A 181 3.17 13.74 -15.20
N PRO A 182 2.38 14.54 -14.45
CA PRO A 182 2.49 15.98 -14.51
C PRO A 182 3.87 16.43 -14.03
N ASN A 183 4.43 17.44 -14.69
CA ASN A 183 5.76 17.96 -14.39
C ASN A 183 5.72 18.87 -13.15
N ARG A 184 5.64 18.24 -11.97
CA ARG A 184 5.57 18.96 -10.69
C ARG A 184 6.80 19.82 -10.43
N GLN A 185 7.97 19.47 -10.96
CA GLN A 185 9.18 20.31 -10.82
C GLN A 185 9.05 21.62 -11.58
N THR A 186 8.49 21.58 -12.79
CA THR A 186 8.30 22.76 -13.62
C THR A 186 7.09 23.58 -13.20
N HIS A 187 5.96 22.96 -12.89
CA HIS A 187 4.74 23.67 -12.51
C HIS A 187 3.90 22.89 -11.48
N PRO A 188 4.17 23.06 -10.18
CA PRO A 188 3.42 22.39 -9.11
C PRO A 188 1.92 22.63 -9.16
N ALA A 189 1.49 23.88 -9.40
CA ALA A 189 0.07 24.26 -9.44
C ALA A 189 -0.71 23.52 -10.53
N PHE A 190 -0.11 23.25 -11.69
CA PHE A 190 -0.75 22.43 -12.72
C PHE A 190 -0.91 20.97 -12.29
N ALA A 191 0.09 20.39 -11.62
CA ALA A 191 0.00 19.03 -11.08
C ALA A 191 -1.11 18.91 -10.02
N ASP A 192 -1.23 19.90 -9.15
CA ASP A 192 -2.30 19.97 -8.13
C ASP A 192 -3.68 20.12 -8.77
N ALA A 193 -3.83 21.05 -9.71
CA ALA A 193 -5.09 21.27 -10.43
C ALA A 193 -5.53 20.03 -11.23
N LEU A 194 -4.58 19.31 -11.85
CA LEU A 194 -4.89 18.09 -12.59
C LEU A 194 -5.37 16.96 -11.68
N LYS A 195 -4.78 16.83 -10.49
CA LYS A 195 -5.22 15.84 -9.48
C LYS A 195 -6.60 16.20 -8.92
N GLU A 196 -6.79 17.46 -8.55
CA GLU A 196 -8.10 17.93 -8.08
C GLU A 196 -9.19 17.74 -9.16
N ALA A 197 -8.86 17.98 -10.42
CA ALA A 197 -9.78 17.76 -11.52
C ALA A 197 -10.18 16.28 -11.67
N GLU A 198 -9.23 15.36 -11.55
CA GLU A 198 -9.52 13.92 -11.55
C GLU A 198 -10.45 13.53 -10.40
N GLU A 199 -10.17 14.01 -9.19
CA GLU A 199 -11.01 13.75 -8.01
C GLU A 199 -12.43 14.34 -8.15
N ASN A 200 -12.57 15.41 -8.91
CA ASN A 200 -13.84 16.06 -9.24
C ASN A 200 -14.50 15.53 -10.53
N GLY A 201 -14.03 14.40 -11.07
CA GLY A 201 -14.70 13.67 -12.16
C GLY A 201 -14.23 14.01 -13.59
N VAL A 202 -13.21 14.84 -13.76
CA VAL A 202 -12.56 15.06 -15.06
C VAL A 202 -11.70 13.83 -15.40
N LYS A 203 -11.91 13.23 -16.57
CA LYS A 203 -11.16 12.05 -17.01
C LYS A 203 -9.82 12.46 -17.61
N ILE A 204 -8.72 11.90 -17.11
CA ILE A 204 -7.36 12.23 -17.58
C ILE A 204 -6.83 11.06 -18.39
N LEU A 205 -6.60 11.27 -19.69
CA LEU A 205 -6.15 10.25 -20.63
C LEU A 205 -4.78 10.62 -21.19
N ALA A 206 -3.93 9.62 -21.39
CA ALA A 206 -2.69 9.79 -22.13
C ALA A 206 -2.56 8.66 -23.16
N TYR A 207 -2.36 9.04 -24.42
CA TYR A 207 -2.19 8.09 -25.51
C TYR A 207 -0.87 8.37 -26.22
N ASP A 208 -0.08 7.31 -26.42
CA ASP A 208 1.11 7.40 -27.25
C ASP A 208 0.77 7.36 -28.73
N CYS A 209 1.75 7.71 -29.57
CA CYS A 209 1.53 7.82 -31.01
C CYS A 209 2.57 7.05 -31.80
N TYR A 210 2.14 6.33 -32.83
CA TYR A 210 3.04 5.89 -33.89
C TYR A 210 3.47 7.12 -34.70
N VAL A 211 4.78 7.38 -34.73
CA VAL A 211 5.35 8.51 -35.46
C VAL A 211 6.35 7.95 -36.46
N THR A 212 6.18 8.35 -37.72
CA THR A 212 7.12 8.08 -38.82
C THR A 212 7.72 9.40 -39.32
N GLU A 213 8.50 9.35 -40.39
CA GLU A 213 9.00 10.57 -41.04
C GLU A 213 7.88 11.48 -41.56
N ASP A 214 6.74 10.89 -41.98
CA ASP A 214 5.66 11.60 -42.66
C ASP A 214 4.28 11.37 -42.01
N SER A 215 4.19 10.76 -40.83
CA SER A 215 2.90 10.53 -40.19
C SER A 215 2.93 10.56 -38.66
N ILE A 216 1.76 10.84 -38.09
CA ILE A 216 1.45 10.67 -36.67
C ILE A 216 0.03 10.11 -36.53
N GLU A 217 -0.09 9.07 -35.70
CA GLU A 217 -1.33 8.36 -35.43
C GLU A 217 -1.40 7.96 -33.94
N ILE A 218 -2.56 8.19 -33.30
CA ILE A 218 -2.81 7.74 -31.93
C ILE A 218 -2.73 6.21 -31.88
N ALA A 219 -2.00 5.69 -30.90
CA ALA A 219 -1.74 4.28 -30.75
C ALA A 219 -2.40 3.75 -29.46
N GLU A 220 -1.63 3.60 -28.39
CA GLU A 220 -2.09 2.90 -27.18
C GLU A 220 -2.24 3.86 -26.01
N GLU A 221 -3.21 3.56 -25.14
CA GLU A 221 -3.33 4.23 -23.86
C GLU A 221 -2.14 3.89 -22.99
N ILE A 222 -1.56 4.90 -22.35
CA ILE A 222 -0.48 4.72 -21.39
C ILE A 222 -0.95 5.10 -19.98
N PRO A 223 -0.35 4.51 -18.94
CA PRO A 223 -0.69 4.83 -17.56
C PRO A 223 -0.48 6.32 -17.25
N VAL A 224 -1.45 6.91 -16.56
CA VAL A 224 -1.41 8.29 -16.04
C VAL A 224 -1.13 8.25 -14.54
N ILE A 225 0.01 8.78 -14.12
CA ILE A 225 0.47 8.78 -12.73
C ILE A 225 0.53 10.21 -12.22
N LEU A 226 -0.55 10.63 -11.55
CA LEU A 226 -0.70 12.02 -11.08
C LEU A 226 0.09 12.30 -9.80
N GLU A 227 0.29 11.28 -8.96
CA GLU A 227 0.97 11.41 -7.68
C GLU A 227 2.04 10.33 -7.49
N CYS A 228 3.08 10.68 -6.74
CA CYS A 228 4.11 9.76 -6.25
C CYS A 228 4.63 8.74 -7.30
N PRO A 229 5.20 9.19 -8.44
CA PRO A 229 5.70 8.30 -9.49
C PRO A 229 6.73 7.28 -8.98
N GLN A 230 7.42 7.57 -7.87
CA GLN A 230 8.30 6.63 -7.18
C GLN A 230 7.59 5.31 -6.81
N LEU A 231 6.30 5.35 -6.43
CA LEU A 231 5.53 4.16 -6.08
C LEU A 231 5.15 3.33 -7.31
N TYR A 232 4.98 3.98 -8.47
CA TYR A 232 4.73 3.28 -9.72
C TYR A 232 6.02 2.63 -10.27
N GLU A 233 7.13 3.35 -10.16
CA GLU A 233 8.48 2.91 -10.55
C GLU A 233 8.98 1.73 -9.71
N MET A 234 8.57 1.64 -8.44
CA MET A 234 9.05 0.57 -7.55
C MET A 234 8.50 -0.81 -7.89
N ARG A 235 7.42 -0.92 -8.67
CA ARG A 235 6.65 -2.16 -8.85
C ARG A 235 7.48 -3.30 -9.39
N GLU A 236 8.10 -3.09 -10.54
CA GLU A 236 8.91 -4.11 -11.21
C GLU A 236 10.16 -4.51 -10.40
N PRO A 237 11.04 -3.59 -9.98
CA PRO A 237 12.23 -3.96 -9.21
C PRO A 237 11.87 -4.63 -7.87
N LEU A 238 10.77 -4.23 -7.22
CA LEU A 238 10.31 -4.86 -5.99
C LEU A 238 9.81 -6.29 -6.22
N VAL A 239 8.95 -6.51 -7.22
CA VAL A 239 8.40 -7.83 -7.54
C VAL A 239 9.51 -8.79 -7.95
N GLN A 240 10.44 -8.36 -8.81
CA GLN A 240 11.59 -9.16 -9.20
C GLN A 240 12.49 -9.52 -8.00
N TRP A 241 12.77 -8.53 -7.15
CA TRP A 241 13.54 -8.77 -5.94
C TRP A 241 12.84 -9.73 -4.99
N TYR A 242 11.53 -9.59 -4.77
CA TYR A 242 10.75 -10.47 -3.91
C TYR A 242 10.78 -11.92 -4.42
N ARG A 243 10.55 -12.13 -5.71
CA ARG A 243 10.59 -13.48 -6.32
C ARG A 243 11.92 -14.18 -6.09
N LYS A 244 13.03 -13.43 -6.12
CA LYS A 244 14.39 -13.96 -5.90
C LYS A 244 14.75 -14.14 -4.43
N ASN A 245 14.24 -13.29 -3.53
CA ASN A 245 14.73 -13.17 -2.15
C ASN A 245 13.70 -13.55 -1.07
N LYS A 246 12.47 -13.90 -1.44
CA LYS A 246 11.43 -14.28 -0.48
C LYS A 246 11.92 -15.45 0.38
N ARG A 247 11.76 -15.32 1.69
CA ARG A 247 11.99 -16.43 2.62
C ARG A 247 10.98 -17.55 2.37
N ASP A 248 11.44 -18.79 2.48
CA ASP A 248 10.57 -19.96 2.52
C ASP A 248 9.84 -20.01 3.87
N LEU A 249 8.53 -19.81 3.83
CA LEU A 249 7.68 -19.74 5.00
C LEU A 249 6.47 -20.65 4.78
N PRO A 250 6.04 -21.43 5.80
CA PRO A 250 4.99 -22.44 5.63
C PRO A 250 3.70 -21.91 5.01
N TRP A 251 3.29 -20.70 5.38
CA TRP A 251 2.07 -20.06 4.89
C TRP A 251 2.18 -19.44 3.48
N ARG A 252 3.39 -19.37 2.90
CA ARG A 252 3.58 -19.00 1.49
C ARG A 252 3.40 -20.20 0.55
N ASN A 253 3.42 -21.42 1.11
CA ASN A 253 3.19 -22.65 0.37
C ASN A 253 1.69 -22.96 0.40
N ASN A 254 1.05 -22.99 -0.78
CA ASN A 254 -0.40 -23.12 -0.95
C ASN A 254 -1.21 -22.01 -0.23
N PRO A 255 -1.25 -20.78 -0.78
CA PRO A 255 -1.84 -19.61 -0.12
C PRO A 255 -3.38 -19.59 -0.17
N GLU A 256 -4.05 -20.66 0.25
CA GLU A 256 -5.51 -20.68 0.40
C GLU A 256 -5.97 -19.64 1.42
N ALA A 257 -7.17 -19.07 1.23
CA ALA A 257 -7.67 -17.97 2.07
C ALA A 257 -7.66 -18.30 3.57
N TYR A 258 -8.07 -19.52 3.96
CA TYR A 258 -8.01 -19.99 5.34
C TYR A 258 -6.56 -19.97 5.87
N ARG A 259 -5.62 -20.57 5.12
CA ARG A 259 -4.20 -20.66 5.48
C ARG A 259 -3.54 -19.29 5.62
N VAL A 260 -3.80 -18.39 4.68
CA VAL A 260 -3.34 -17.00 4.72
C VAL A 260 -3.92 -16.32 5.95
N TRP A 261 -5.24 -16.39 6.15
CA TRP A 261 -5.91 -15.78 7.29
C TRP A 261 -5.33 -16.21 8.64
N ILE A 262 -5.15 -17.52 8.87
CA ILE A 262 -4.53 -18.03 10.11
C ILE A 262 -3.15 -17.41 10.32
N SER A 263 -2.29 -17.45 9.29
CA SER A 263 -0.93 -16.92 9.39
C SER A 263 -0.90 -15.43 9.67
N GLU A 264 -1.75 -14.65 9.00
CA GLU A 264 -1.79 -13.20 9.13
C GLU A 264 -2.29 -12.77 10.51
N ILE A 265 -3.28 -13.47 11.07
CA ILE A 265 -3.70 -13.21 12.45
C ILE A 265 -2.59 -13.58 13.45
N MET A 266 -1.89 -14.71 13.24
CA MET A 266 -0.76 -15.10 14.11
C MET A 266 0.39 -14.09 14.05
N LEU A 267 0.72 -13.56 12.87
CA LEU A 267 1.82 -12.61 12.65
C LEU A 267 1.55 -11.21 13.24
N GLN A 268 0.30 -10.89 13.61
CA GLN A 268 0.01 -9.64 14.31
C GLN A 268 0.81 -9.52 15.61
N GLN A 269 1.76 -8.59 15.64
CA GLN A 269 2.64 -8.34 16.79
C GLN A 269 3.44 -9.57 17.28
N THR A 270 3.65 -10.56 16.42
CA THR A 270 4.38 -11.79 16.75
C THR A 270 5.48 -12.03 15.71
N ARG A 271 6.66 -12.51 16.14
CA ARG A 271 7.79 -12.74 15.23
C ARG A 271 7.56 -14.00 14.38
N VAL A 272 8.01 -13.95 13.12
CA VAL A 272 7.92 -15.06 12.15
C VAL A 272 8.41 -16.40 12.71
N GLU A 273 9.57 -16.43 13.36
CA GLU A 273 10.15 -17.68 13.88
C GLU A 273 9.29 -18.32 14.97
N ALA A 274 8.66 -17.53 15.83
CA ALA A 274 7.74 -18.04 16.84
C ALA A 274 6.49 -18.66 16.18
N VAL A 275 5.97 -18.04 15.11
CA VAL A 275 4.70 -18.45 14.48
C VAL A 275 4.79 -19.81 13.77
N LYS A 276 5.95 -20.21 13.21
CA LYS A 276 6.08 -21.44 12.41
C LYS A 276 5.54 -22.70 13.11
N GLY A 277 5.94 -22.93 14.35
CA GLY A 277 5.49 -24.09 15.13
C GLY A 277 4.00 -24.04 15.45
N TYR A 278 3.49 -22.84 15.78
CA TYR A 278 2.07 -22.62 16.07
C TYR A 278 1.20 -22.86 14.84
N TYR A 279 1.60 -22.33 13.70
CA TYR A 279 0.90 -22.47 12.44
C TYR A 279 0.70 -23.94 12.07
N ASN A 280 1.77 -24.73 12.15
CA ASN A 280 1.73 -26.16 11.81
C ASN A 280 0.83 -26.96 12.76
N ARG A 281 0.93 -26.76 14.10
CA ARG A 281 0.02 -27.46 15.03
C ARG A 281 -1.44 -27.04 14.85
N PHE A 282 -1.68 -25.76 14.55
CA PHE A 282 -3.03 -25.21 14.43
C PHE A 282 -3.72 -25.79 13.21
N LEU A 283 -3.07 -25.77 12.04
CA LEU A 283 -3.63 -26.35 10.81
C LEU A 283 -3.74 -27.88 10.88
N LYS A 284 -2.90 -28.56 11.66
CA LYS A 284 -3.05 -30.01 11.89
C LYS A 284 -4.31 -30.33 12.69
N ALA A 285 -4.61 -29.54 13.72
CA ALA A 285 -5.77 -29.76 14.58
C ALA A 285 -7.06 -29.22 13.96
N LEU A 286 -6.99 -28.08 13.26
CA LEU A 286 -8.10 -27.34 12.68
C LEU A 286 -7.76 -27.05 11.21
N PRO A 287 -8.00 -28.01 10.29
CA PRO A 287 -7.53 -27.92 8.91
C PRO A 287 -8.33 -26.93 8.04
N ASP A 288 -9.56 -26.59 8.44
CA ASP A 288 -10.47 -25.77 7.65
C ASP A 288 -11.33 -24.82 8.52
N VAL A 289 -12.16 -24.01 7.84
CA VAL A 289 -13.06 -23.04 8.47
C VAL A 289 -14.08 -23.72 9.38
N GLN A 290 -14.63 -24.86 8.96
CA GLN A 290 -15.63 -25.60 9.72
C GLN A 290 -15.05 -26.10 11.05
N SER A 291 -13.89 -26.75 11.01
CA SER A 291 -13.18 -27.26 12.19
C SER A 291 -12.90 -26.12 13.18
N LEU A 292 -12.49 -24.94 12.70
CA LEU A 292 -12.29 -23.76 13.54
C LEU A 292 -13.60 -23.22 14.16
N ALA A 293 -14.69 -23.22 13.41
CA ALA A 293 -16.00 -22.77 13.88
C ALA A 293 -16.55 -23.66 15.00
N GLU A 294 -16.34 -24.98 14.88
CA GLU A 294 -16.84 -26.02 15.78
C GLU A 294 -15.94 -26.29 16.99
N ALA A 295 -14.67 -25.87 16.97
CA ALA A 295 -13.72 -26.13 18.06
C ALA A 295 -14.19 -25.63 19.44
N GLU A 296 -13.92 -26.39 20.49
CA GLU A 296 -14.18 -25.97 21.87
C GLU A 296 -13.23 -24.84 22.29
N GLU A 297 -13.70 -23.93 23.15
CA GLU A 297 -12.92 -22.74 23.54
C GLU A 297 -11.58 -23.13 24.19
N ASP A 298 -11.58 -24.12 25.09
CA ASP A 298 -10.37 -24.54 25.81
C ASP A 298 -9.34 -25.17 24.84
N GLN A 299 -9.79 -25.93 23.83
CA GLN A 299 -8.92 -26.45 22.77
C GLN A 299 -8.28 -25.30 21.96
N LEU A 300 -9.05 -24.28 21.60
CA LEU A 300 -8.55 -23.11 20.87
C LEU A 300 -7.52 -22.33 21.67
N LEU A 301 -7.80 -22.07 22.94
CA LEU A 301 -6.88 -21.36 23.83
C LEU A 301 -5.59 -22.15 24.04
N LYS A 302 -5.67 -23.49 24.09
CA LYS A 302 -4.50 -24.36 24.20
C LYS A 302 -3.64 -24.34 22.93
N LEU A 303 -4.26 -24.43 21.75
CA LEU A 303 -3.53 -24.30 20.48
C LEU A 303 -2.85 -22.93 20.32
N TRP A 304 -3.39 -21.88 20.95
CA TRP A 304 -2.87 -20.51 20.92
C TRP A 304 -1.93 -20.16 22.08
N GLU A 305 -1.73 -21.06 23.03
CA GLU A 305 -1.02 -20.80 24.29
C GLU A 305 0.42 -20.34 24.05
N GLY A 306 0.76 -19.15 24.56
CA GLY A 306 2.09 -18.56 24.40
C GLY A 306 2.24 -17.57 23.22
N LEU A 307 1.29 -17.50 22.28
CA LEU A 307 1.27 -16.44 21.25
C LEU A 307 0.83 -15.08 21.79
N GLY A 308 0.15 -15.04 22.93
CA GLY A 308 -0.45 -13.84 23.49
C GLY A 308 -1.61 -13.28 22.64
N TYR A 309 -2.23 -12.21 23.13
CA TYR A 309 -3.40 -11.58 22.51
C TYR A 309 -4.52 -12.56 22.15
N TYR A 310 -4.98 -13.36 23.12
CA TYR A 310 -5.95 -14.44 22.95
C TYR A 310 -7.32 -14.01 22.37
N ASN A 311 -7.65 -12.71 22.40
CA ASN A 311 -8.83 -12.22 21.68
C ASN A 311 -8.73 -12.41 20.16
N ARG A 312 -7.51 -12.54 19.61
CA ARG A 312 -7.30 -12.86 18.19
C ARG A 312 -7.96 -14.19 17.82
N VAL A 313 -7.61 -15.29 18.51
CA VAL A 313 -8.18 -16.62 18.21
C VAL A 313 -9.68 -16.69 18.48
N ARG A 314 -10.17 -15.98 19.51
CA ARG A 314 -11.61 -15.88 19.76
C ARG A 314 -12.36 -15.17 18.64
N ASN A 315 -11.81 -14.05 18.15
CA ASN A 315 -12.39 -13.34 17.03
C ASN A 315 -12.30 -14.18 15.74
N MET A 316 -11.21 -14.93 15.55
CA MET A 316 -11.10 -15.87 14.43
C MET A 316 -12.21 -16.91 14.47
N GLN A 317 -12.49 -17.53 15.62
CA GLN A 317 -13.60 -18.47 15.71
C GLN A 317 -14.95 -17.81 15.40
N LYS A 318 -15.20 -16.60 15.92
CA LYS A 318 -16.43 -15.85 15.61
C LYS A 318 -16.56 -15.59 14.11
N ALA A 319 -15.49 -15.17 13.46
CA ALA A 319 -15.45 -14.99 12.01
C ALA A 319 -15.60 -16.32 11.25
N ALA A 320 -15.05 -17.43 11.73
CA ALA A 320 -15.24 -18.73 11.11
C ALA A 320 -16.71 -19.15 11.14
N ARG A 321 -17.39 -18.95 12.28
CA ARG A 321 -18.85 -19.14 12.40
C ARG A 321 -19.63 -18.21 11.47
N GLN A 322 -19.20 -16.95 11.35
CA GLN A 322 -19.78 -16.00 10.40
C GLN A 322 -19.64 -16.50 8.95
N VAL A 323 -18.47 -17.03 8.55
CA VAL A 323 -18.25 -17.64 7.24
C VAL A 323 -19.17 -18.85 7.02
N MET A 324 -19.37 -19.70 8.04
CA MET A 324 -20.30 -20.83 7.93
C MET A 324 -21.76 -20.38 7.70
N ILE A 325 -22.20 -19.33 8.38
CA ILE A 325 -23.60 -18.86 8.34
C ILE A 325 -23.86 -17.99 7.11
N ASP A 326 -23.07 -16.94 6.93
CA ASP A 326 -23.33 -15.88 5.94
C ASP A 326 -22.82 -16.26 4.54
N TYR A 327 -21.81 -17.13 4.47
CA TYR A 327 -21.10 -17.50 3.24
C TYR A 327 -21.06 -19.02 2.99
N HIS A 328 -21.92 -19.79 3.68
CA HIS A 328 -22.08 -21.24 3.49
C HIS A 328 -20.77 -22.04 3.58
N GLY A 329 -19.86 -21.62 4.45
CA GLY A 329 -18.56 -22.28 4.67
C GLY A 329 -17.48 -21.95 3.63
N VAL A 330 -17.80 -21.14 2.62
CA VAL A 330 -16.84 -20.66 1.62
C VAL A 330 -16.29 -19.31 2.07
N PHE A 331 -14.97 -19.18 2.16
CA PHE A 331 -14.35 -17.92 2.53
C PHE A 331 -14.63 -16.85 1.45
N PRO A 332 -15.15 -15.66 1.79
CA PRO A 332 -15.48 -14.64 0.80
C PRO A 332 -14.21 -14.16 0.08
N SER A 333 -14.36 -13.78 -1.19
CA SER A 333 -13.25 -13.25 -1.99
C SER A 333 -13.26 -11.73 -2.13
N ASP A 334 -14.41 -11.09 -1.93
CA ASP A 334 -14.53 -9.62 -2.00
C ASP A 334 -13.88 -8.95 -0.79
N TYR A 335 -13.22 -7.82 -1.01
CA TYR A 335 -12.48 -7.11 0.02
C TYR A 335 -13.39 -6.61 1.15
N GLU A 336 -14.55 -6.04 0.82
CA GLU A 336 -15.47 -5.50 1.80
C GLU A 336 -16.16 -6.63 2.58
N GLU A 337 -16.50 -7.74 1.91
CA GLU A 337 -16.97 -8.97 2.57
C GLU A 337 -15.93 -9.52 3.55
N ILE A 338 -14.68 -9.68 3.12
CA ILE A 338 -13.58 -10.14 3.99
C ILE A 338 -13.40 -9.19 5.17
N ARG A 339 -13.42 -7.87 4.94
CA ARG A 339 -13.26 -6.85 5.99
C ARG A 339 -14.43 -6.84 6.97
N SER A 340 -15.61 -7.28 6.55
CA SER A 340 -16.79 -7.37 7.43
C SER A 340 -16.67 -8.48 8.47
N LEU A 341 -15.77 -9.45 8.28
CA LEU A 341 -15.58 -10.57 9.20
C LEU A 341 -14.99 -10.11 10.53
N THR A 342 -15.50 -10.68 11.62
CA THR A 342 -15.09 -10.32 12.99
C THR A 342 -13.57 -10.42 13.20
N GLY A 343 -12.94 -9.31 13.59
CA GLY A 343 -11.50 -9.27 13.88
C GLY A 343 -10.59 -9.13 12.66
N ILE A 344 -11.14 -8.96 11.46
CA ILE A 344 -10.39 -8.66 10.23
C ILE A 344 -10.41 -7.14 9.99
N GLY A 345 -9.24 -6.51 10.02
CA GLY A 345 -9.08 -5.09 9.66
C GLY A 345 -8.58 -4.92 8.21
N SER A 346 -8.40 -3.66 7.77
CA SER A 346 -7.96 -3.34 6.40
C SER A 346 -6.68 -4.07 5.96
N TYR A 347 -5.72 -4.22 6.87
CA TYR A 347 -4.48 -4.96 6.60
C TYR A 347 -4.76 -6.43 6.26
N THR A 348 -5.47 -7.15 7.13
CA THR A 348 -5.73 -8.58 6.96
C THR A 348 -6.65 -8.82 5.76
N ALA A 349 -7.62 -7.93 5.53
CA ALA A 349 -8.47 -7.99 4.33
C ALA A 349 -7.64 -7.82 3.04
N GLY A 350 -6.74 -6.85 2.98
CA GLY A 350 -5.85 -6.66 1.83
C GLY A 350 -4.86 -7.82 1.65
N ALA A 351 -4.34 -8.37 2.74
CA ALA A 351 -3.46 -9.55 2.72
C ALA A 351 -4.19 -10.78 2.15
N ILE A 352 -5.39 -11.12 2.65
CA ILE A 352 -6.18 -12.26 2.13
C ILE A 352 -6.56 -12.01 0.66
N SER A 353 -7.09 -10.82 0.35
CA SER A 353 -7.53 -10.45 -1.00
C SER A 353 -6.40 -10.59 -2.02
N SER A 354 -5.20 -10.11 -1.69
CA SER A 354 -4.06 -10.17 -2.61
C SER A 354 -3.35 -11.53 -2.60
N PHE A 355 -3.09 -12.12 -1.43
CA PHE A 355 -2.25 -13.32 -1.34
C PHE A 355 -2.99 -14.58 -1.81
N ALA A 356 -4.28 -14.70 -1.48
CA ALA A 356 -5.07 -15.88 -1.81
C ALA A 356 -5.86 -15.72 -3.11
N PHE A 357 -6.39 -14.52 -3.37
CA PHE A 357 -7.29 -14.28 -4.52
C PHE A 357 -6.68 -13.42 -5.63
N GLY A 358 -5.43 -12.97 -5.49
CA GLY A 358 -4.76 -12.16 -6.51
C GLY A 358 -5.38 -10.78 -6.74
N LYS A 359 -6.26 -10.30 -5.86
CA LYS A 359 -6.92 -9.00 -6.02
C LYS A 359 -5.96 -7.84 -5.67
N PRO A 360 -5.99 -6.72 -6.41
CA PRO A 360 -5.06 -5.60 -6.23
C PRO A 360 -5.42 -4.71 -5.02
N GLU A 361 -5.62 -5.32 -3.84
CA GLU A 361 -5.93 -4.60 -2.60
C GLU A 361 -4.69 -4.42 -1.73
N PRO A 362 -4.48 -3.25 -1.11
CA PRO A 362 -3.26 -2.95 -0.37
C PRO A 362 -3.22 -3.65 0.99
N ALA A 363 -2.08 -4.29 1.31
CA ALA A 363 -1.81 -4.90 2.62
C ALA A 363 -0.82 -4.05 3.43
N VAL A 364 -1.32 -3.03 4.14
CA VAL A 364 -0.47 -2.03 4.82
C VAL A 364 -0.28 -2.34 6.30
N ASP A 365 0.91 -2.82 6.67
CA ASP A 365 1.37 -3.01 8.06
C ASP A 365 2.43 -1.97 8.47
N GLY A 366 3.03 -2.16 9.66
CA GLY A 366 4.11 -1.29 10.13
C GLY A 366 5.40 -1.37 9.32
N ASN A 367 5.62 -2.44 8.55
CA ASN A 367 6.74 -2.57 7.61
C ASN A 367 6.49 -1.71 6.38
N VAL A 368 5.30 -1.85 5.77
CA VAL A 368 4.89 -1.06 4.61
C VAL A 368 4.86 0.42 4.94
N LEU A 369 4.24 0.83 6.06
CA LEU A 369 4.21 2.24 6.48
C LEU A 369 5.61 2.84 6.56
N ARG A 370 6.59 2.11 7.10
CA ARG A 370 7.99 2.55 7.19
C ARG A 370 8.66 2.66 5.81
N VAL A 371 8.48 1.65 4.96
CA VAL A 371 9.06 1.65 3.60
C VAL A 371 8.52 2.83 2.80
N ILE A 372 7.19 3.01 2.77
CA ILE A 372 6.54 4.03 1.97
C ILE A 372 6.88 5.44 2.47
N THR A 373 6.81 5.68 3.79
CA THR A 373 7.18 6.99 4.36
C THR A 373 8.65 7.34 4.11
N ARG A 374 9.57 6.37 4.08
CA ARG A 374 10.98 6.60 3.68
C ARG A 374 11.12 6.88 2.19
N ILE A 375 10.45 6.12 1.32
CA ILE A 375 10.49 6.34 -0.13
C ILE A 375 10.02 7.76 -0.46
N LEU A 376 8.96 8.19 0.20
CA LEU A 376 8.34 9.49 -0.04
C LEU A 376 8.87 10.62 0.87
N ALA A 377 9.75 10.36 1.84
CA ALA A 377 10.10 11.33 2.89
C ALA A 377 8.85 11.98 3.54
N ASP A 378 7.80 11.18 3.77
CA ASP A 378 6.52 11.62 4.35
C ASP A 378 6.61 11.62 5.88
N ASP A 379 6.52 12.81 6.50
CA ASP A 379 6.66 13.05 7.93
C ASP A 379 5.34 12.87 8.72
N SER A 380 4.30 12.37 8.06
CA SER A 380 3.03 12.04 8.70
C SER A 380 3.21 10.99 9.80
N ASP A 381 2.57 11.23 10.94
CA ASP A 381 2.57 10.30 12.07
C ASP A 381 1.87 8.98 11.70
N ILE A 382 2.63 7.89 11.62
CA ILE A 382 2.11 6.58 11.19
C ILE A 382 1.20 5.92 12.23
N MET A 383 1.08 6.51 13.42
CA MET A 383 0.10 6.08 14.43
C MET A 383 -1.32 6.59 14.14
N LYS A 384 -1.50 7.55 13.22
CA LYS A 384 -2.82 8.06 12.84
C LYS A 384 -3.47 7.19 11.77
N GLN A 385 -4.76 6.90 11.94
CA GLN A 385 -5.56 6.18 10.94
C GLN A 385 -5.58 6.90 9.59
N SER A 386 -5.62 8.24 9.58
CA SER A 386 -5.57 9.05 8.36
C SER A 386 -4.32 8.78 7.52
N THR A 387 -3.16 8.61 8.17
CA THR A 387 -1.88 8.30 7.49
C THR A 387 -1.94 6.94 6.83
N LYS A 388 -2.49 5.94 7.52
CA LYS A 388 -2.67 4.59 6.97
C LYS A 388 -3.60 4.62 5.75
N THR A 389 -4.74 5.28 5.86
CA THR A 389 -5.72 5.40 4.77
C THR A 389 -5.15 6.13 3.55
N LYS A 390 -4.36 7.19 3.76
CA LYS A 390 -3.64 7.88 2.67
C LYS A 390 -2.70 6.92 1.93
N ILE A 391 -1.90 6.14 2.66
CA ILE A 391 -0.97 5.17 2.07
C ILE A 391 -1.70 4.02 1.37
N GLU A 392 -2.79 3.53 1.94
CA GLU A 392 -3.65 2.53 1.30
C GLU A 392 -4.22 3.05 -0.04
N LYS A 393 -4.71 4.30 -0.10
CA LYS A 393 -5.18 4.93 -1.35
C LYS A 393 -4.08 4.99 -2.41
N MET A 394 -2.91 5.54 -2.06
CA MET A 394 -1.78 5.65 -2.98
C MET A 394 -1.30 4.28 -3.50
N LEU A 395 -1.25 3.26 -2.64
CA LEU A 395 -0.83 1.92 -3.05
C LEU A 395 -1.86 1.25 -3.97
N ARG A 396 -3.16 1.42 -3.71
CA ARG A 396 -4.22 0.86 -4.57
C ARG A 396 -4.10 1.31 -6.02
N GLU A 397 -3.68 2.56 -6.26
CA GLU A 397 -3.48 3.10 -7.61
C GLU A 397 -2.31 2.45 -8.36
N VAL A 398 -1.33 1.89 -7.66
CA VAL A 398 -0.11 1.36 -8.28
C VAL A 398 -0.01 -0.16 -8.28
N ILE A 399 -0.72 -0.90 -7.41
CA ILE A 399 -0.57 -2.37 -7.31
C ILE A 399 -0.73 -3.04 -8.69
N PRO A 400 0.26 -3.81 -9.16
CA PRO A 400 0.16 -4.52 -10.44
C PRO A 400 -0.87 -5.65 -10.33
N LYS A 401 -1.89 -5.65 -11.19
CA LYS A 401 -2.98 -6.65 -11.18
C LYS A 401 -2.45 -8.09 -11.23
N GLU A 402 -1.53 -8.36 -12.15
CA GLU A 402 -0.94 -9.70 -12.37
C GLU A 402 0.13 -10.11 -11.34
N ALA A 403 0.50 -9.22 -10.41
CA ALA A 403 1.54 -9.47 -9.41
C ALA A 403 1.19 -8.89 -8.04
N SER A 404 -0.10 -8.78 -7.73
CA SER A 404 -0.62 -8.14 -6.52
C SER A 404 -0.08 -8.78 -5.23
N SER A 405 -0.10 -10.11 -5.17
CA SER A 405 0.47 -10.90 -4.06
C SER A 405 1.97 -10.63 -3.90
N ASP A 406 2.75 -10.77 -4.98
CA ASP A 406 4.20 -10.57 -4.96
C ASP A 406 4.58 -9.14 -4.57
N PHE A 407 3.82 -8.14 -5.03
CA PHE A 407 4.06 -6.75 -4.72
C PHE A 407 3.81 -6.43 -3.24
N ASN A 408 2.64 -6.80 -2.71
CA ASN A 408 2.30 -6.56 -1.31
C ASN A 408 3.24 -7.33 -0.36
N GLN A 409 3.46 -8.61 -0.63
CA GLN A 409 4.43 -9.39 0.16
C GLN A 409 5.85 -8.84 0.00
N GLY A 410 6.21 -8.34 -1.19
CA GLY A 410 7.46 -7.66 -1.46
C GLY A 410 7.67 -6.43 -0.58
N LEU A 411 6.66 -5.58 -0.41
CA LEU A 411 6.73 -4.41 0.49
C LEU A 411 6.95 -4.82 1.95
N ILE A 412 6.20 -5.83 2.41
CA ILE A 412 6.31 -6.37 3.78
C ILE A 412 7.71 -6.98 3.98
N GLU A 413 8.17 -7.80 3.04
CA GLU A 413 9.47 -8.48 3.09
C GLU A 413 10.62 -7.46 3.05
N LEU A 414 10.54 -6.46 2.17
CA LEU A 414 11.52 -5.39 2.07
C LEU A 414 11.66 -4.66 3.41
N GLY A 415 10.55 -4.31 4.05
CA GLY A 415 10.57 -3.72 5.39
C GLY A 415 11.13 -4.68 6.43
N ALA A 416 10.83 -5.97 6.34
CA ALA A 416 11.26 -6.95 7.32
C ALA A 416 12.77 -7.24 7.31
N ILE A 417 13.42 -7.31 6.12
CA ILE A 417 14.80 -7.81 6.01
C ILE A 417 15.83 -6.80 5.44
N VAL A 418 15.39 -5.73 4.77
CA VAL A 418 16.28 -4.71 4.19
C VAL A 418 16.09 -3.36 4.87
N CYS A 419 14.88 -2.82 4.79
CA CYS A 419 14.48 -1.55 5.39
C CYS A 419 14.05 -1.76 6.84
N VAL A 420 14.94 -2.35 7.64
CA VAL A 420 14.65 -2.83 9.00
C VAL A 420 14.28 -1.71 9.98
N PRO A 421 13.47 -2.00 11.02
CA PRO A 421 13.28 -1.09 12.14
C PRO A 421 14.45 -1.20 13.13
N ASN A 422 14.72 -0.12 13.89
CA ASN A 422 15.66 -0.13 15.03
C ASN A 422 17.09 -0.61 14.71
N GLY A 423 17.60 -0.26 13.53
CA GLY A 423 18.96 -0.56 13.09
C GLY A 423 19.25 0.18 11.78
N GLU A 424 20.49 0.08 11.30
CA GLU A 424 20.87 0.65 10.02
C GLU A 424 20.20 -0.13 8.88
N PRO A 425 19.37 0.51 8.03
CA PRO A 425 18.76 -0.17 6.90
C PRO A 425 19.83 -0.52 5.86
N LYS A 426 19.67 -1.68 5.22
CA LYS A 426 20.61 -2.19 4.21
C LYS A 426 20.37 -1.53 2.84
N CYS A 427 20.54 -0.21 2.77
CA CYS A 427 20.19 0.57 1.58
C CYS A 427 20.98 0.17 0.32
N SER A 428 22.18 -0.39 0.47
CA SER A 428 22.97 -0.96 -0.65
C SER A 428 22.34 -2.21 -1.27
N GLU A 429 21.53 -2.95 -0.50
CA GLU A 429 20.83 -4.16 -0.95
C GLU A 429 19.37 -3.86 -1.39
N CYS A 430 18.92 -2.61 -1.24
CA CYS A 430 17.54 -2.24 -1.50
C CYS A 430 17.28 -2.08 -3.01
N PRO A 431 16.32 -2.82 -3.61
CA PRO A 431 16.05 -2.78 -5.05
C PRO A 431 15.51 -1.43 -5.52
N VAL A 432 15.01 -0.62 -4.59
CA VAL A 432 14.34 0.66 -4.85
C VAL A 432 15.08 1.83 -4.18
N ALA A 433 16.36 1.65 -3.85
CA ALA A 433 17.18 2.67 -3.18
C ALA A 433 17.29 3.98 -3.99
N HIS A 434 17.27 3.89 -5.32
CA HIS A 434 17.35 5.02 -6.23
C HIS A 434 16.05 5.85 -6.27
N LEU A 435 14.93 5.30 -5.79
CA LEU A 435 13.63 5.99 -5.71
C LEU A 435 13.39 6.62 -4.33
N CYS A 436 14.29 6.40 -3.37
CA CYS A 436 14.05 6.72 -1.97
C CYS A 436 14.47 8.14 -1.62
N ARG A 437 13.50 9.06 -1.47
CA ARG A 437 13.77 10.47 -1.12
C ARG A 437 14.48 10.63 0.22
N ALA A 438 14.06 9.90 1.26
CA ALA A 438 14.73 9.98 2.55
C ALA A 438 16.21 9.54 2.48
N ARG A 439 16.57 8.65 1.53
CA ARG A 439 17.96 8.28 1.29
C ARG A 439 18.72 9.38 0.56
N GLU A 440 18.13 9.91 -0.51
CA GLU A 440 18.70 11.02 -1.29
C GLU A 440 18.98 12.25 -0.41
N GLU A 441 18.07 12.56 0.52
CA GLU A 441 18.18 13.66 1.46
C GLU A 441 19.03 13.36 2.71
N GLY A 442 19.46 12.11 2.91
CA GLY A 442 20.21 11.70 4.11
C GLY A 442 19.38 11.67 5.41
N ARG A 443 18.05 11.55 5.31
CA ARG A 443 17.08 11.68 6.42
C ARG A 443 16.38 10.38 6.81
N ILE A 444 16.91 9.22 6.41
CA ILE A 444 16.27 7.91 6.65
C ILE A 444 15.95 7.67 8.14
N SER A 445 16.81 8.14 9.05
CA SER A 445 16.64 8.00 10.50
C SER A 445 15.46 8.78 11.08
N GLU A 446 14.94 9.78 10.35
CA GLU A 446 13.77 10.56 10.76
C GLU A 446 12.45 9.82 10.51
N PHE A 447 12.48 8.76 9.68
CA PHE A 447 11.29 8.03 9.25
C PHE A 447 11.28 6.57 9.74
N PRO A 448 10.12 6.03 10.14
CA PRO A 448 8.81 6.69 10.14
C PRO A 448 8.61 7.55 11.40
N VAL A 449 7.86 8.64 11.28
CA VAL A 449 7.48 9.47 12.43
C VAL A 449 6.46 8.73 13.29
N LYS A 450 6.77 8.58 14.58
CA LYS A 450 5.89 7.96 15.60
C LYS A 450 5.84 8.83 16.84
N LYS A 451 4.66 9.39 17.18
CA LYS A 451 4.51 10.09 18.47
C LYS A 451 4.52 9.11 19.63
N LYS A 452 5.12 9.53 20.75
CA LYS A 452 5.34 8.70 21.94
C LYS A 452 4.00 8.26 22.54
N ALA A 453 3.83 6.96 22.72
CA ALA A 453 2.67 6.39 23.41
C ALA A 453 2.65 6.80 24.89
N LYS A 454 1.46 6.79 25.52
CA LYS A 454 1.32 6.97 26.97
C LYS A 454 2.13 5.92 27.73
N ALA A 455 2.64 6.30 28.91
CA ALA A 455 3.29 5.36 29.80
C ALA A 455 2.33 4.22 30.19
N ARG A 456 2.86 3.01 30.34
CA ARG A 456 2.07 1.83 30.75
C ARG A 456 1.61 2.00 32.20
N ARG A 457 0.44 1.48 32.52
CA ARG A 457 -0.03 1.39 33.91
C ARG A 457 0.75 0.28 34.62
N ILE A 458 1.27 0.55 35.83
CA ILE A 458 1.89 -0.46 36.68
C ILE A 458 0.83 -1.03 37.62
N GLU A 459 0.74 -2.36 37.70
CA GLU A 459 -0.11 -3.08 38.64
C GLU A 459 0.75 -3.97 39.51
N LYS A 460 0.58 -3.86 40.83
CA LYS A 460 1.21 -4.76 41.80
C LYS A 460 0.33 -5.96 42.05
N LYS A 461 0.95 -7.13 42.17
CA LYS A 461 0.28 -8.42 42.31
C LYS A 461 1.01 -9.29 43.32
N THR A 462 0.27 -10.03 44.13
CA THR A 462 0.78 -11.13 44.95
C THR A 462 0.23 -12.44 44.40
N VAL A 463 1.12 -13.29 43.87
CA VAL A 463 0.81 -14.62 43.36
C VAL A 463 0.89 -15.62 44.52
N LEU A 464 -0.11 -16.50 44.63
CA LEU A 464 -0.29 -17.46 45.71
C LEU A 464 -0.31 -18.86 45.09
N VAL A 465 0.77 -19.61 45.27
CA VAL A 465 0.90 -20.99 44.80
C VAL A 465 0.43 -21.91 45.93
N PHE A 466 -0.87 -22.20 45.96
CA PHE A 466 -1.41 -23.18 46.89
C PHE A 466 -1.17 -24.58 46.34
N ARG A 467 -0.58 -25.44 47.17
CA ARG A 467 -0.31 -26.83 46.83
C ARG A 467 -0.46 -27.76 48.02
N ASP A 468 -0.79 -29.01 47.75
CA ASP A 468 -0.67 -30.12 48.70
C ASP A 468 0.52 -31.00 48.30
N GLU A 469 0.44 -32.32 48.50
CA GLU A 469 1.51 -33.24 48.08
C GLU A 469 1.60 -33.44 46.56
N GLU A 470 0.48 -33.37 45.83
CA GLU A 470 0.41 -33.80 44.41
C GLU A 470 -0.18 -32.72 43.49
N GLU A 471 -0.97 -31.78 44.00
CA GLU A 471 -1.80 -30.88 43.20
C GLU A 471 -1.54 -29.40 43.49
N ILE A 472 -1.93 -28.56 42.51
CA ILE A 472 -1.82 -27.10 42.58
C ILE A 472 -3.13 -26.44 42.25
N ALA A 473 -3.45 -25.40 43.01
CA ALA A 473 -4.62 -24.58 42.77
C ALA A 473 -4.45 -23.69 41.53
N ILE A 474 -5.41 -23.77 40.62
CA ILE A 474 -5.59 -22.84 39.51
C ILE A 474 -7.03 -22.33 39.49
N GLY A 475 -7.23 -21.12 38.98
CA GLY A 475 -8.56 -20.53 38.78
C GLY A 475 -8.78 -20.14 37.33
N LYS A 476 -10.01 -20.21 36.84
CA LYS A 476 -10.38 -19.68 35.52
C LYS A 476 -10.70 -18.19 35.64
N ARG A 477 -10.04 -17.34 34.85
CA ARG A 477 -10.29 -15.89 34.81
C ARG A 477 -11.67 -15.61 34.21
N ASP A 478 -12.26 -14.49 34.63
CA ASP A 478 -13.52 -13.97 34.08
C ASP A 478 -13.50 -13.91 32.54
N LYS A 479 -14.68 -14.00 31.93
CA LYS A 479 -14.87 -13.90 30.47
C LYS A 479 -14.58 -12.50 29.89
N LYS A 480 -14.24 -11.51 30.73
CA LYS A 480 -13.94 -10.13 30.34
C LYS A 480 -12.64 -9.65 30.99
N GLY A 481 -11.98 -8.69 30.33
CA GLY A 481 -10.75 -8.07 30.84
C GLY A 481 -9.46 -8.72 30.35
N LEU A 482 -8.34 -8.37 30.99
CA LEU A 482 -7.01 -8.84 30.63
C LEU A 482 -6.91 -10.35 30.84
N LEU A 483 -6.41 -11.08 29.83
CA LEU A 483 -6.24 -12.55 29.86
C LEU A 483 -7.56 -13.29 30.16
N ALA A 484 -8.69 -12.74 29.72
CA ALA A 484 -10.02 -13.30 29.93
C ALA A 484 -10.09 -14.79 29.56
N GLY A 485 -10.77 -15.59 30.38
CA GLY A 485 -11.03 -17.02 30.16
C GLY A 485 -9.81 -17.96 30.22
N LEU A 486 -8.59 -17.44 30.44
CA LEU A 486 -7.42 -18.28 30.71
C LEU A 486 -7.41 -18.77 32.15
N TYR A 487 -6.63 -19.82 32.41
CA TYR A 487 -6.36 -20.25 33.77
C TYR A 487 -5.18 -19.46 34.35
N GLU A 488 -5.19 -19.28 35.67
CA GLU A 488 -4.14 -18.58 36.38
C GLU A 488 -3.87 -19.19 37.74
N LEU A 489 -2.67 -18.93 38.25
CA LEU A 489 -2.40 -19.10 39.67
C LEU A 489 -3.20 -18.07 40.48
N PRO A 490 -3.80 -18.45 41.61
CA PRO A 490 -4.48 -17.54 42.51
C PRO A 490 -3.61 -16.31 42.80
N ASN A 491 -4.19 -15.12 42.65
CA ASN A 491 -3.46 -13.87 42.88
C ASN A 491 -4.38 -12.77 43.38
N VAL A 492 -3.79 -11.82 44.10
CA VAL A 492 -4.47 -10.65 44.65
C VAL A 492 -3.76 -9.35 44.26
N PRO A 493 -4.48 -8.21 44.20
CA PRO A 493 -3.86 -6.90 44.01
C PRO A 493 -2.88 -6.57 45.14
N GLU A 494 -1.95 -5.66 44.84
CA GLU A 494 -0.92 -5.18 45.74
C GLU A 494 0.08 -6.25 46.20
N HIS A 495 1.12 -5.80 46.92
CA HIS A 495 2.14 -6.65 47.51
C HIS A 495 1.80 -6.93 48.95
N LEU A 496 1.36 -8.16 49.23
CA LEU A 496 1.04 -8.60 50.58
C LEU A 496 2.30 -9.03 51.33
N SER A 497 2.32 -8.69 52.61
CA SER A 497 3.20 -9.29 53.60
C SER A 497 2.79 -10.73 53.91
N ARG A 498 3.70 -11.50 54.50
CA ARG A 498 3.42 -12.89 54.92
C ARG A 498 2.19 -12.98 55.84
N LYS A 499 2.01 -12.03 56.75
CA LYS A 499 0.88 -12.01 57.70
C LYS A 499 -0.46 -11.77 56.99
N GLU A 500 -0.47 -10.91 55.97
CA GLU A 500 -1.66 -10.69 55.15
C GLU A 500 -2.00 -11.92 54.30
N VAL A 501 -1.00 -12.64 53.80
CA VAL A 501 -1.21 -13.94 53.13
C VAL A 501 -1.81 -14.97 54.09
N GLU A 502 -1.29 -15.10 55.30
CA GLU A 502 -1.85 -16.00 56.33
C GLU A 502 -3.32 -15.68 56.63
N ASN A 503 -3.68 -14.39 56.73
CA ASN A 503 -5.05 -13.96 56.94
C ASN A 503 -5.94 -14.27 55.72
N TYR A 504 -5.45 -14.01 54.51
CA TYR A 504 -6.17 -14.33 53.28
C TYR A 504 -6.48 -15.82 53.16
N CYS A 505 -5.51 -16.70 53.48
CA CYS A 505 -5.73 -18.15 53.49
C CYS A 505 -6.93 -18.52 54.38
N LYS A 506 -6.96 -18.00 55.61
CA LYS A 506 -8.05 -18.25 56.57
C LYS A 506 -9.40 -17.73 56.05
N GLU A 507 -9.41 -16.56 55.41
CA GLU A 507 -10.62 -15.96 54.85
C GLU A 507 -11.25 -16.84 53.77
N ILE A 508 -10.43 -17.41 52.89
CA ILE A 508 -10.89 -18.30 51.80
C ILE A 508 -11.10 -19.75 52.24
N GLY A 509 -10.83 -20.08 53.51
CA GLY A 509 -11.05 -21.39 54.11
C GLY A 509 -9.88 -22.37 53.99
N LEU A 510 -8.68 -21.90 53.65
CA LEU A 510 -7.47 -22.72 53.58
C LEU A 510 -6.62 -22.57 54.86
N SER A 511 -6.09 -23.70 55.34
CA SER A 511 -5.19 -23.77 56.50
C SER A 511 -3.74 -23.95 56.05
N PRO A 512 -2.91 -22.88 56.03
CA PRO A 512 -1.54 -22.99 55.56
C PRO A 512 -0.63 -23.68 56.60
N ILE A 513 0.03 -24.76 56.19
CA ILE A 513 1.07 -25.47 56.97
C ILE A 513 2.40 -24.72 56.86
N ARG A 514 2.75 -24.26 55.65
CA ARG A 514 4.02 -23.59 55.38
C ARG A 514 3.84 -22.50 54.33
N ILE A 515 4.39 -21.33 54.59
CA ILE A 515 4.41 -20.20 53.64
C ILE A 515 5.86 -19.81 53.39
N LYS A 516 6.29 -19.91 52.13
CA LYS A 516 7.62 -19.57 51.65
C LYS A 516 7.51 -18.44 50.63
N LYS A 517 8.25 -17.34 50.84
CA LYS A 517 8.31 -16.25 49.86
C LYS A 517 9.08 -16.70 48.62
N LEU A 518 8.54 -16.38 47.45
CA LEU A 518 9.13 -16.65 46.14
C LEU A 518 9.81 -15.38 45.57
N PRO A 519 10.70 -15.53 44.57
CA PRO A 519 11.30 -14.40 43.88
C PRO A 519 10.25 -13.45 43.27
N ALA A 520 10.59 -12.16 43.22
CA ALA A 520 9.78 -11.19 42.50
C ALA A 520 9.91 -11.40 40.99
N ALA A 521 8.83 -11.18 40.26
CA ALA A 521 8.77 -11.28 38.82
C ALA A 521 8.14 -10.02 38.23
N LYS A 522 8.53 -9.67 37.00
CA LYS A 522 7.92 -8.57 36.26
C LYS A 522 7.48 -9.09 34.90
N HIS A 523 6.22 -8.83 34.55
CA HIS A 523 5.67 -9.18 33.25
C HIS A 523 5.14 -7.92 32.55
N ILE A 524 5.50 -7.75 31.27
CA ILE A 524 5.19 -6.53 30.52
C ILE A 524 4.17 -6.86 29.43
N PHE A 525 2.98 -6.27 29.53
CA PHE A 525 2.00 -6.21 28.44
C PHE A 525 2.18 -4.91 27.65
N SER A 526 1.47 -4.78 26.53
CA SER A 526 1.53 -3.57 25.70
C SER A 526 1.02 -2.31 26.43
N HIS A 527 0.03 -2.43 27.32
CA HIS A 527 -0.63 -1.30 28.00
C HIS A 527 -0.50 -1.34 29.55
N VAL A 528 -0.07 -2.48 30.12
CA VAL A 528 0.04 -2.71 31.57
C VAL A 528 1.38 -3.40 31.87
N GLU A 529 1.91 -3.20 33.05
CA GLU A 529 3.07 -3.91 33.59
C GLU A 529 2.71 -4.52 34.95
N TRP A 530 2.86 -5.83 35.08
CA TRP A 530 2.65 -6.54 36.34
C TRP A 530 3.95 -6.65 37.12
N HIS A 531 3.95 -6.11 38.33
CA HIS A 531 5.01 -6.27 39.32
C HIS A 531 4.55 -7.29 40.35
N MET A 532 5.06 -8.50 40.24
CA MET A 532 4.62 -9.64 41.03
C MET A 532 5.61 -9.96 42.15
N ILE A 533 5.07 -10.29 43.32
CA ILE A 533 5.74 -11.11 44.32
C ILE A 533 4.98 -12.42 44.45
N GLY A 534 5.64 -13.49 44.89
CA GLY A 534 4.99 -14.80 45.05
C GLY A 534 5.11 -15.37 46.45
N TYR A 535 4.17 -16.21 46.83
CA TYR A 535 4.26 -17.09 47.98
C TYR A 535 3.89 -18.51 47.59
N ASP A 536 4.70 -19.45 48.02
CA ASP A 536 4.47 -20.88 47.96
C ASP A 536 3.87 -21.35 49.29
N ILE A 537 2.68 -21.95 49.21
CA ILE A 537 1.80 -22.19 50.35
C ILE A 537 1.38 -23.66 50.35
N ARG A 538 1.96 -24.44 51.26
CA ARG A 538 1.53 -25.81 51.52
C ARG A 538 0.33 -25.79 52.46
N VAL A 539 -0.76 -26.46 52.11
CA VAL A 539 -1.97 -26.56 52.94
C VAL A 539 -2.25 -28.01 53.33
N ASP A 540 -3.14 -28.20 54.30
CA ASP A 540 -3.45 -29.52 54.91
C ASP A 540 -4.46 -30.35 54.09
N GLU A 541 -5.57 -29.74 53.66
CA GLU A 541 -6.53 -30.33 52.70
C GLU A 541 -7.05 -29.23 51.76
N LEU A 542 -7.05 -29.47 50.44
CA LEU A 542 -7.42 -28.49 49.41
C LEU A 542 -8.92 -28.55 49.02
N GLU A 543 -9.52 -29.74 48.95
CA GLU A 543 -10.81 -29.96 48.27
C GLU A 543 -12.06 -29.54 49.06
N LYS A 544 -12.05 -29.56 50.40
CA LYS A 544 -13.29 -29.47 51.20
C LYS A 544 -13.67 -28.07 51.70
N THR A 545 -12.79 -27.08 51.63
CA THR A 545 -13.02 -25.77 52.29
C THR A 545 -12.75 -24.53 51.43
N ASN A 546 -12.44 -24.70 50.14
CA ASN A 546 -12.13 -23.57 49.27
C ASN A 546 -13.38 -22.81 48.79
N LYS A 547 -13.63 -21.62 49.36
CA LYS A 547 -14.75 -20.74 48.97
C LYS A 547 -14.56 -20.05 47.61
N LYS A 548 -13.42 -20.23 46.95
CA LYS A 548 -13.06 -19.58 45.67
C LYS A 548 -13.15 -20.50 44.45
N GLU A 549 -13.63 -21.74 44.61
CA GLU A 549 -13.83 -22.69 43.50
C GLU A 549 -12.57 -22.89 42.63
N PHE A 550 -11.39 -22.90 43.25
CA PHE A 550 -10.15 -23.26 42.54
C PHE A 550 -10.20 -24.74 42.14
N LEU A 551 -9.61 -25.03 40.99
CA LEU A 551 -9.35 -26.39 40.53
C LEU A 551 -7.99 -26.81 41.08
N PHE A 552 -7.92 -28.00 41.66
CA PHE A 552 -6.68 -28.61 42.11
C PHE A 552 -6.31 -29.68 41.09
N ILE A 553 -5.15 -29.49 40.47
CA ILE A 553 -4.75 -30.27 39.30
C ILE A 553 -3.27 -30.63 39.46
N HIS A 554 -2.92 -31.85 39.09
CA HIS A 554 -1.52 -32.28 39.05
C HIS A 554 -0.72 -31.40 38.05
N PRO A 555 0.50 -30.94 38.39
CA PRO A 555 1.30 -30.05 37.53
C PRO A 555 1.40 -30.50 36.06
N ASP A 556 1.62 -31.79 35.81
CA ASP A 556 1.70 -32.37 34.46
C ASP A 556 0.41 -32.22 33.65
N GLU A 557 -0.75 -32.26 34.31
CA GLU A 557 -2.04 -32.09 33.65
C GLU A 557 -2.31 -30.61 33.39
N ILE A 558 -1.85 -29.71 34.28
CA ILE A 558 -1.89 -28.26 34.05
C ILE A 558 -1.19 -27.93 32.73
N GLU A 559 0.04 -28.42 32.54
CA GLU A 559 0.83 -28.15 31.34
C GLU A 559 0.20 -28.74 30.07
N LYS A 560 -0.58 -29.82 30.16
CA LYS A 560 -1.19 -30.48 28.98
C LYS A 560 -2.56 -29.93 28.61
N THR A 561 -3.36 -29.53 29.60
CA THR A 561 -4.80 -29.30 29.42
C THR A 561 -5.18 -27.84 29.62
N TYR A 562 -4.53 -27.14 30.54
CA TYR A 562 -5.00 -25.83 31.01
C TYR A 562 -4.15 -24.69 30.43
N PRO A 563 -4.73 -23.75 29.66
CA PRO A 563 -3.98 -22.65 29.08
C PRO A 563 -3.60 -21.61 30.15
N ILE A 564 -2.33 -21.58 30.55
CA ILE A 564 -1.77 -20.63 31.53
C ILE A 564 -0.90 -19.59 30.82
N PRO A 565 -1.10 -18.29 31.06
CA PRO A 565 -0.31 -17.26 30.41
C PRO A 565 1.12 -17.21 30.98
N ALA A 566 2.08 -16.90 30.11
CA ALA A 566 3.50 -16.74 30.46
C ALA A 566 3.77 -15.72 31.59
N ALA A 567 2.79 -14.90 31.97
CA ALA A 567 2.85 -14.05 33.16
C ALA A 567 3.11 -14.86 34.45
N PHE A 568 2.65 -16.11 34.53
CA PHE A 568 2.79 -16.95 35.72
C PHE A 568 3.91 -18.00 35.62
N GLU A 569 4.63 -18.09 34.50
CA GLU A 569 5.64 -19.12 34.22
C GLU A 569 6.73 -19.21 35.31
N MET A 570 7.12 -18.08 35.91
CA MET A 570 8.11 -18.05 36.98
C MET A 570 7.64 -18.69 38.30
N TYR A 571 6.32 -18.80 38.48
CA TYR A 571 5.67 -19.30 39.69
C TYR A 571 5.08 -20.70 39.52
N MET A 572 4.98 -21.19 38.28
CA MET A 572 4.66 -22.57 38.00
C MET A 572 5.79 -23.48 38.51
N PRO A 573 5.49 -24.66 39.05
CA PRO A 573 6.52 -25.64 39.38
C PRO A 573 7.33 -25.96 38.14
N LYS A 574 8.63 -26.07 38.33
CA LYS A 574 9.53 -26.63 37.33
C LYS A 574 9.95 -27.99 37.86
N GLU A 575 9.93 -29.00 37.00
CA GLU A 575 10.60 -30.28 37.28
C GLU A 575 12.07 -30.06 37.70
#